data_AF-A0A7C1QIM3-F1
#
_entry.id   AF-A0A7C1QIM3-F1
#
_cell.length_a   1.000
_cell.length_b   1.000
_cell.length_c   1.000
_cell.angle_alpha   90.00
_cell.angle_beta   90.00
_cell.angle_gamma   90.00
#
_symmetry.space_group_name_H-M   'P 1'
#
loop_
_entity.id
_entity.type
_entity.pdbx_description
1 polymer ?
#
loop_
_entity_poly.entity_id
_entity_poly.type
_entity_poly.pdbx_seq_one_letter_code
_entity_poly.pdbx_strand_id
1 'polypeptide(L)'
;MIWSGELDMVKAPRFEAYVKKLKGRTVLEMKRNDWMTLNIDSTTPVRLNVHNTPMSSVAQTSSLLACTAHRMASGFPIVNIYRDDPKDAPTPINKDTYSVIEDITQRSDFGDIVRAASTQDDSNLRQYLSERVYLVKQNPGADHWLPDLPDDVSILISST
;
A
#
# COMPACT_ATOMS: atom_id res chain seq x y z
N MET A 1 22.48 -34.30 -10.83
CA MET A 1 22.34 -33.00 -10.14
C MET A 1 21.57 -32.09 -11.08
N ILE A 2 20.24 -32.05 -10.91
CA ILE A 2 19.36 -31.24 -11.75
C ILE A 2 19.46 -29.82 -11.21
N TRP A 3 19.94 -28.91 -12.05
CA TRP A 3 19.91 -27.49 -11.80
C TRP A 3 18.44 -27.08 -11.79
N SER A 4 17.82 -27.00 -10.60
CA SER A 4 16.52 -26.34 -10.41
C SER A 4 16.77 -24.84 -10.47
N GLY A 5 17.03 -24.34 -11.69
CA GLY A 5 16.89 -22.92 -11.94
C GLY A 5 15.45 -22.57 -11.65
N GLU A 6 15.21 -21.82 -10.57
CA GLU A 6 14.01 -20.99 -10.47
C GLU A 6 13.84 -20.32 -11.85
N LEU A 7 12.74 -20.62 -12.53
CA LEU A 7 12.29 -19.90 -13.72
C LEU A 7 11.85 -18.51 -13.27
N ASP A 8 12.85 -17.71 -12.93
CA ASP A 8 12.85 -16.28 -12.69
C ASP A 8 12.61 -15.62 -14.06
N MET A 9 11.65 -14.75 -14.34
CA MET A 9 10.64 -14.07 -13.54
C MET A 9 9.50 -13.73 -14.49
N VAL A 10 8.25 -13.98 -14.09
CA VAL A 10 7.14 -13.26 -14.71
C VAL A 10 7.39 -11.78 -14.43
N LYS A 11 7.69 -11.01 -15.47
CA LYS A 11 8.16 -9.62 -15.36
C LYS A 11 7.41 -8.76 -16.35
N ALA A 12 6.93 -7.61 -15.86
CA ALA A 12 6.32 -6.58 -16.68
C ALA A 12 7.03 -5.23 -16.43
N PRO A 13 8.31 -5.08 -16.79
CA PRO A 13 9.13 -3.95 -16.36
C PRO A 13 8.61 -2.59 -16.84
N ARG A 14 8.01 -2.55 -18.03
CA ARG A 14 7.38 -1.31 -18.55
C ARG A 14 6.09 -0.97 -17.79
N PHE A 15 5.30 -1.98 -17.44
CA PHE A 15 4.11 -1.81 -16.62
C PHE A 15 4.48 -1.32 -15.21
N GLU A 16 5.46 -1.96 -14.58
CA GLU A 16 5.97 -1.58 -13.26
C GLU A 16 6.48 -0.14 -13.25
N ALA A 17 7.31 0.24 -14.24
CA ALA A 17 7.81 1.59 -14.38
C ALA A 17 6.68 2.62 -14.61
N TYR A 18 5.63 2.24 -15.35
CA TYR A 18 4.47 3.09 -15.58
C TYR A 18 3.62 3.26 -14.30
N VAL A 19 3.31 2.16 -13.61
CA VAL A 19 2.52 2.18 -12.36
C VAL A 19 3.21 3.00 -11.28
N LYS A 20 4.54 2.90 -11.15
CA LYS A 20 5.33 3.75 -10.22
C LYS A 20 5.27 5.24 -10.57
N LYS A 21 4.91 5.59 -11.82
CA LYS A 21 4.75 6.98 -12.29
C LYS A 21 3.28 7.43 -12.31
N LEU A 22 2.32 6.54 -12.06
CA LEU A 22 0.90 6.82 -12.20
C LEU A 22 0.52 8.01 -11.31
N LYS A 23 0.19 9.14 -11.96
CA LYS A 23 -0.31 10.38 -11.32
C LYS A 23 0.68 11.11 -10.39
N GLY A 24 1.98 10.86 -10.52
CA GLY A 24 3.00 11.53 -9.68
C GLY A 24 2.92 11.14 -8.20
N ARG A 25 2.34 9.97 -7.89
CA ARG A 25 2.20 9.44 -6.54
C ARG A 25 3.19 8.32 -6.29
N THR A 26 3.59 8.15 -5.04
CA THR A 26 4.37 6.98 -4.62
C THR A 26 3.49 5.74 -4.68
N VAL A 27 3.89 4.78 -5.51
CA VAL A 27 3.28 3.44 -5.54
C VAL A 27 4.29 2.43 -5.03
N LEU A 28 3.88 1.69 -4.01
CA LEU A 28 4.63 0.58 -3.45
C LEU A 28 3.98 -0.74 -3.88
N GLU A 29 4.77 -1.80 -3.94
CA GLU A 29 4.32 -3.11 -4.38
C GLU A 29 4.57 -4.16 -3.29
N MET A 30 3.59 -5.03 -3.06
CA MET A 30 3.66 -6.16 -2.15
C MET A 30 3.26 -7.44 -2.89
N LYS A 31 3.85 -8.59 -2.53
CA LYS A 31 3.34 -9.87 -3.01
C LYS A 31 1.94 -10.10 -2.44
N ARG A 32 1.05 -10.65 -3.25
CA ARG A 32 -0.33 -10.94 -2.82
C ARG A 32 -0.36 -11.89 -1.63
N ASN A 33 0.48 -12.92 -1.62
CA ASN A 33 0.52 -13.87 -0.49
C ASN A 33 0.84 -13.16 0.82
N ASP A 34 1.86 -12.30 0.84
CA ASP A 34 2.23 -11.52 2.02
C ASP A 34 1.06 -10.59 2.43
N TRP A 35 0.41 -9.93 1.47
CA TRP A 35 -0.77 -9.08 1.73
C TRP A 35 -1.91 -9.87 2.38
N MET A 36 -2.22 -11.07 1.88
CA MET A 36 -3.28 -11.93 2.43
C MET A 36 -2.97 -12.37 3.87
N THR A 37 -1.70 -12.49 4.26
CA THR A 37 -1.34 -12.81 5.66
C THR A 37 -1.70 -11.71 6.66
N LEU A 38 -1.94 -10.48 6.19
CA LEU A 38 -2.34 -9.36 7.05
C LEU A 38 -3.79 -9.46 7.54
N ASN A 39 -4.60 -10.37 6.97
CA ASN A 39 -6.00 -10.64 7.32
C ASN A 39 -6.88 -9.38 7.47
N ILE A 40 -6.81 -8.48 6.48
CA ILE A 40 -7.62 -7.25 6.44
C ILE A 40 -8.98 -7.59 5.80
N ASP A 41 -9.91 -8.09 6.61
CA ASP A 41 -11.23 -8.57 6.17
C ASP A 41 -12.40 -7.70 6.68
N SER A 42 -12.16 -6.88 7.71
CA SER A 42 -13.21 -6.12 8.38
C SER A 42 -13.13 -4.61 8.13
N THR A 43 -14.24 -3.92 8.44
CA THR A 43 -14.29 -2.46 8.48
C THR A 43 -13.67 -1.88 9.74
N THR A 44 -13.35 -2.72 10.73
CA THR A 44 -12.71 -2.31 11.97
C THR A 44 -11.20 -2.22 11.75
N PRO A 45 -10.55 -1.10 12.13
CA PRO A 45 -9.10 -0.99 12.04
C PRO A 45 -8.38 -2.08 12.81
N VAL A 46 -7.42 -2.73 12.13
CA VAL A 46 -6.46 -3.67 12.73
C VAL A 46 -5.08 -3.04 12.73
N ARG A 47 -4.27 -3.36 13.74
CA ARG A 47 -2.88 -2.93 13.81
C ARG A 47 -2.03 -3.75 12.85
N LEU A 48 -1.19 -3.07 12.07
CA LEU A 48 -0.19 -3.70 11.21
C LEU A 48 1.22 -3.46 11.75
N ASN A 49 2.09 -4.45 11.59
CA ASN A 49 3.52 -4.22 11.69
C ASN A 49 4.04 -3.65 10.37
N VAL A 50 4.32 -2.34 10.33
CA VAL A 50 4.78 -1.66 9.12
C VAL A 50 6.11 -2.23 8.58
N HIS A 51 6.95 -2.84 9.43
CA HIS A 51 8.21 -3.45 9.01
C HIS A 51 8.01 -4.69 8.14
N ASN A 52 6.85 -5.34 8.23
CA ASN A 52 6.46 -6.46 7.38
C ASN A 52 5.81 -6.00 6.06
N THR A 53 5.86 -4.70 5.76
CA THR A 53 5.25 -4.11 4.58
C THR A 53 6.27 -3.31 3.77
N PRO A 54 6.02 -3.05 2.48
CA PRO A 54 6.85 -2.16 1.66
C PRO A 54 6.94 -0.71 2.17
N MET A 55 6.11 -0.32 3.16
CA MET A 55 6.10 1.02 3.75
C MET A 55 7.13 1.17 4.88
N SER A 56 7.97 0.17 5.14
CA SER A 56 8.95 0.18 6.23
C SER A 56 9.91 1.37 6.21
N SER A 57 10.24 1.91 5.03
CA SER A 57 11.08 3.12 4.89
C SER A 57 10.39 4.39 5.42
N VAL A 58 9.06 4.46 5.35
CA VAL A 58 8.28 5.59 5.88
C VAL A 58 8.44 5.66 7.40
N ALA A 59 8.51 4.52 8.06
CA ALA A 59 8.71 4.39 9.50
C ALA A 59 10.15 4.72 9.97
N GLN A 60 11.11 4.91 9.06
CA GLN A 60 12.49 5.24 9.41
C GLN A 60 12.76 6.75 9.50
N THR A 61 11.88 7.59 8.92
CA THR A 61 12.13 9.03 8.78
C THR A 61 11.65 9.87 9.95
N SER A 62 10.78 9.33 10.79
CA SER A 62 10.17 9.97 11.96
C SER A 62 9.69 8.90 12.93
N SER A 63 9.30 9.29 14.15
CA SER A 63 8.81 8.35 15.15
C SER A 63 7.48 7.74 14.71
N LEU A 64 7.47 6.44 14.41
CA LEU A 64 6.24 5.71 14.09
C LEU A 64 5.38 5.59 15.35
N LEU A 65 4.13 6.06 15.28
CA LEU A 65 3.15 5.90 16.35
C LEU A 65 2.28 4.67 16.12
N ALA A 66 1.73 4.54 14.91
CA ALA A 66 0.89 3.41 14.52
C ALA A 66 0.86 3.16 13.02
N CYS A 67 0.56 1.92 12.66
CA CYS A 67 0.16 1.53 11.32
C CYS A 67 -1.13 0.72 11.46
N THR A 68 -2.18 1.13 10.76
CA THR A 68 -3.50 0.49 10.82
C THR A 68 -4.01 0.17 9.44
N ALA A 69 -4.85 -0.83 9.32
CA ALA A 69 -5.56 -1.12 8.09
C ALA A 69 -7.00 -1.54 8.34
N HIS A 70 -7.88 -1.23 7.40
CA HIS A 70 -9.27 -1.68 7.39
C HIS A 70 -9.80 -1.64 5.96
N ARG A 71 -10.96 -2.27 5.74
CA ARG A 71 -11.75 -2.06 4.52
C ARG A 71 -12.73 -0.92 4.72
N MET A 72 -12.80 -0.02 3.75
CA MET A 72 -13.90 0.94 3.67
C MET A 72 -15.23 0.20 3.46
N ALA A 73 -16.36 0.87 3.72
CA ALA A 73 -17.69 0.31 3.44
C ALA A 73 -17.87 -0.11 1.96
N SER A 74 -17.15 0.53 1.04
CA SER A 74 -17.08 0.17 -0.38
C SER A 74 -16.24 -1.08 -0.67
N GLY A 75 -15.64 -1.71 0.34
CA GLY A 75 -14.81 -2.92 0.23
C GLY A 75 -13.32 -2.66 -0.04
N PHE A 76 -12.93 -1.43 -0.37
CA PHE A 76 -11.53 -1.10 -0.66
C PHE A 76 -10.68 -1.04 0.60
N PRO A 77 -9.53 -1.74 0.67
CA PRO A 77 -8.63 -1.61 1.80
C PRO A 77 -7.92 -0.25 1.80
N ILE A 78 -7.76 0.30 2.99
CA ILE A 78 -6.92 1.46 3.29
C ILE A 78 -5.92 1.08 4.36
N VAL A 79 -4.70 1.59 4.22
CA VAL A 79 -3.67 1.57 5.26
C VAL A 79 -3.37 3.00 5.69
N ASN A 80 -3.36 3.25 6.99
CA ASN A 80 -2.96 4.53 7.57
C ASN A 80 -1.67 4.36 8.39
N ILE A 81 -0.72 5.25 8.19
CA ILE A 81 0.49 5.35 9.01
C ILE A 81 0.46 6.67 9.77
N TYR A 82 0.55 6.58 11.09
CA TYR A 82 0.63 7.70 12.00
C TYR A 82 2.06 7.85 12.50
N ARG A 83 2.59 9.07 12.41
CA ARG A 83 3.96 9.40 12.77
C ARG A 83 3.99 10.69 13.56
N ASP A 84 4.92 10.82 14.49
CA ASP A 84 5.23 12.06 15.19
C ASP A 84 6.41 12.75 14.51
N ASP A 85 6.19 13.98 14.02
CA ASP A 85 7.21 14.90 13.53
C ASP A 85 7.13 16.23 14.30
N PRO A 86 8.01 16.45 15.29
CA PRO A 86 8.02 17.66 16.10
C PRO A 86 8.20 18.96 15.31
N LYS A 87 8.65 18.89 14.05
CA LYS A 87 8.82 20.08 13.18
C LYS A 87 7.49 20.65 12.70
N ASP A 88 6.43 19.85 12.72
CA ASP A 88 5.09 20.22 12.24
C ASP A 88 4.18 20.76 13.36
N ALA A 89 4.77 21.26 14.45
CA ALA A 89 4.05 21.92 15.53
C ALA A 89 3.16 23.08 15.00
N PRO A 90 1.92 23.27 15.53
CA PRO A 90 1.37 22.65 16.73
C PRO A 90 0.68 21.29 16.52
N THR A 91 0.69 20.73 15.31
CA THR A 91 0.00 19.47 14.96
C THR A 91 1.03 18.43 14.48
N PRO A 92 1.83 17.86 15.40
CA PRO A 92 3.01 17.08 15.06
C PRO A 92 2.67 15.67 14.54
N ILE A 93 1.42 15.23 14.67
CA ILE A 93 1.01 13.89 14.24
C ILE A 93 0.64 13.92 12.76
N ASN A 94 1.48 13.28 11.96
CA ASN A 94 1.29 13.13 10.53
C ASN A 94 0.61 11.80 10.19
N LYS A 95 -0.49 11.87 9.45
CA LYS A 95 -1.23 10.72 8.91
C LYS A 95 -0.97 10.57 7.41
N ASP A 96 -0.28 9.51 7.03
CA ASP A 96 -0.17 9.09 5.64
C ASP A 96 -1.21 8.02 5.31
N THR A 97 -1.99 8.24 4.25
CA THR A 97 -3.02 7.30 3.79
C THR A 97 -2.57 6.60 2.51
N TYR A 98 -2.74 5.27 2.46
CA TYR A 98 -2.50 4.44 1.28
C TYR A 98 -3.80 3.74 0.89
N SER A 99 -4.21 3.94 -0.35
CA SER A 99 -5.26 3.11 -0.95
C SER A 99 -4.64 1.85 -1.52
N VAL A 100 -5.32 0.71 -1.37
CA VAL A 100 -4.80 -0.57 -1.82
C VAL A 100 -5.56 -1.03 -3.06
N ILE A 101 -4.80 -1.34 -4.11
CA ILE A 101 -5.33 -1.95 -5.33
C ILE A 101 -4.98 -3.42 -5.27
N GLU A 102 -5.97 -4.22 -4.85
CA GLU A 102 -5.82 -5.67 -4.76
C GLU A 102 -5.85 -6.32 -6.13
N ASP A 103 -6.64 -5.83 -7.09
CA ASP A 103 -6.62 -6.32 -8.48
C ASP A 103 -6.68 -5.14 -9.45
N ILE A 104 -5.53 -4.84 -10.07
CA ILE A 104 -5.41 -3.72 -11.02
C ILE A 104 -6.16 -4.01 -12.32
N THR A 105 -6.46 -5.28 -12.61
CA THR A 105 -7.14 -5.68 -13.84
C THR A 105 -8.65 -5.41 -13.81
N GLN A 106 -9.22 -5.20 -12.61
CA GLN A 106 -10.63 -4.80 -12.43
C GLN A 106 -10.86 -3.30 -12.62
N ARG A 107 -9.81 -2.51 -12.81
CA ARG A 107 -9.97 -1.07 -13.01
C ARG A 107 -10.58 -0.79 -14.38
N SER A 108 -11.50 0.17 -14.43
CA SER A 108 -12.11 0.62 -15.68
C SER A 108 -11.09 1.20 -16.68
N ASP A 109 -9.98 1.74 -16.20
CA ASP A 109 -8.89 2.30 -17.00
C ASP A 109 -7.74 1.30 -17.28
N PHE A 110 -7.91 0.01 -16.96
CA PHE A 110 -6.82 -0.99 -17.12
C PHE A 110 -6.28 -1.05 -18.55
N GLY A 111 -7.15 -1.05 -19.56
CA GLY A 111 -6.73 -1.06 -20.97
C GLY A 111 -5.90 0.17 -21.36
N ASP A 112 -6.20 1.33 -20.80
CA ASP A 112 -5.44 2.56 -21.03
C ASP A 112 -4.08 2.51 -20.32
N ILE A 113 -4.02 1.94 -19.11
CA ILE A 113 -2.78 1.70 -18.37
C ILE A 113 -1.85 0.78 -19.17
N VAL A 114 -2.37 -0.35 -19.67
CA VAL A 114 -1.61 -1.31 -20.49
C VAL A 114 -1.05 -0.63 -21.74
N ARG A 115 -1.89 0.13 -22.46
CA ARG A 115 -1.49 0.85 -23.66
C ARG A 115 -0.42 1.90 -23.37
N ALA A 116 -0.62 2.71 -22.33
CA ALA A 116 0.31 3.76 -21.94
C ALA A 116 1.66 3.19 -21.46
N ALA A 117 1.65 2.01 -20.84
CA ALA A 117 2.85 1.28 -20.47
C ALA A 117 3.57 0.63 -21.67
N SER A 118 3.08 0.79 -22.92
CA SER A 118 3.64 0.13 -24.11
C SER A 118 3.85 -1.38 -23.89
N THR A 119 2.85 -2.02 -23.27
CA THR A 119 2.82 -3.46 -22.98
C THR A 119 1.55 -4.09 -23.56
N GLN A 120 1.50 -5.43 -23.59
CA GLN A 120 0.36 -6.19 -24.09
C GLN A 120 -0.34 -6.89 -22.93
N ASP A 121 -1.66 -6.98 -23.02
CA ASP A 121 -2.48 -7.76 -22.09
C ASP A 121 -2.42 -9.24 -22.47
N ASP A 122 -1.32 -9.89 -22.13
CA ASP A 122 -1.07 -11.31 -22.39
C ASP A 122 -1.04 -12.14 -21.10
N SER A 123 -0.86 -13.46 -21.24
CA SER A 123 -0.82 -14.38 -20.09
C SER A 123 0.30 -14.07 -19.11
N ASN A 124 1.44 -13.54 -19.60
CA ASN A 124 2.57 -13.17 -18.74
C ASN A 124 2.23 -11.93 -17.90
N LEU A 125 1.66 -10.89 -18.50
CA LEU A 125 1.20 -9.74 -17.75
C LEU A 125 0.11 -10.14 -16.73
N ARG A 126 -0.88 -10.91 -17.15
CA ARG A 126 -1.97 -11.37 -16.26
C ARG A 126 -1.44 -12.16 -15.07
N GLN A 127 -0.50 -13.08 -15.30
CA GLN A 127 0.15 -13.81 -14.22
C GLN A 127 0.90 -12.87 -13.27
N TYR A 128 1.72 -11.96 -13.81
CA TYR A 128 2.47 -11.00 -12.99
C TYR A 128 1.54 -10.16 -12.10
N LEU A 129 0.46 -9.63 -12.67
CA LEU A 129 -0.51 -8.81 -11.93
C LEU A 129 -1.30 -9.63 -10.89
N SER A 130 -1.58 -10.90 -11.18
CA SER A 130 -2.28 -11.78 -10.25
C SER A 130 -1.47 -12.04 -8.97
N GLU A 131 -0.16 -11.83 -8.97
CA GLU A 131 0.71 -12.08 -7.82
C GLU A 131 1.01 -10.83 -7.00
N ARG A 132 0.50 -9.65 -7.41
CA ARG A 132 0.87 -8.35 -6.81
C ARG A 132 -0.32 -7.56 -6.28
N VAL A 133 -0.04 -6.79 -5.23
CA VAL A 133 -0.93 -5.79 -4.65
C VAL A 133 -0.18 -4.46 -4.62
N TYR A 134 -0.87 -3.38 -4.98
CA TYR A 134 -0.27 -2.04 -5.06
C TYR A 134 -0.80 -1.15 -3.95
N LEU A 135 0.10 -0.50 -3.22
CA LEU A 135 -0.23 0.48 -2.19
C LEU A 135 0.08 1.87 -2.75
N VAL A 136 -0.95 2.68 -2.95
CA VAL A 136 -0.86 4.00 -3.57
C VAL A 136 -0.97 5.07 -2.49
N LYS A 137 0.13 5.78 -2.22
CA LYS A 137 0.13 6.92 -1.30
C LYS A 137 -0.83 7.99 -1.82
N GLN A 138 -1.77 8.40 -0.99
CA GLN A 138 -2.69 9.48 -1.28
C GLN A 138 -2.02 10.83 -1.00
N ASN A 139 -2.55 11.88 -1.62
CA ASN A 139 -2.16 13.24 -1.26
C ASN A 139 -2.61 13.52 0.18
N PRO A 140 -1.90 14.37 0.93
CA PRO A 140 -2.35 14.89 2.22
C PRO A 140 -3.81 15.37 2.17
N GLY A 141 -4.63 14.82 3.05
CA GLY A 141 -6.01 15.26 3.28
C GLY A 141 -6.08 16.35 4.36
N ALA A 142 -7.31 16.75 4.72
CA ALA A 142 -7.55 17.66 5.84
C ALA A 142 -7.15 17.05 7.20
N ASP A 143 -7.04 15.72 7.25
CA ASP A 143 -6.63 14.92 8.41
C ASP A 143 -5.15 14.52 8.36
N HIS A 144 -4.34 15.16 7.50
CA HIS A 144 -2.92 14.84 7.40
C HIS A 144 -2.15 15.28 8.65
N TRP A 145 -2.45 16.46 9.19
CA TRP A 145 -1.86 16.96 10.42
C TRP A 145 -2.90 16.92 11.52
N LEU A 146 -2.62 16.15 12.56
CA LEU A 146 -3.53 15.92 13.67
C LEU A 146 -2.95 16.52 14.96
N PRO A 147 -3.81 17.09 15.82
CA PRO A 147 -3.39 17.50 17.15
C PRO A 147 -3.08 16.30 18.05
N ASP A 148 -3.83 15.21 17.88
CA ASP A 148 -3.77 13.98 18.67
C ASP A 148 -4.08 12.75 17.80
N LEU A 149 -3.71 11.56 18.28
CA LEU A 149 -4.13 10.31 17.65
C LEU A 149 -5.64 10.10 17.82
N PRO A 150 -6.34 9.62 16.78
CA PRO A 150 -7.74 9.20 16.91
C PRO A 150 -7.93 8.15 18.01
N ASP A 151 -9.06 8.20 18.74
CA ASP A 151 -9.33 7.32 19.89
C ASP A 151 -9.26 5.83 19.52
N ASP A 152 -9.80 5.45 18.37
CA ASP A 152 -9.78 4.08 17.85
C ASP A 152 -8.35 3.57 17.61
N VAL A 153 -7.46 4.45 17.13
CA VAL A 153 -6.04 4.16 16.95
C VAL A 153 -5.33 4.06 18.30
N SER A 154 -5.60 4.99 19.22
CA SER A 154 -5.02 4.99 20.57
C SER A 154 -5.36 3.71 21.34
N ILE A 155 -6.59 3.23 21.24
CA ILE A 155 -7.03 1.97 21.85
C ILE A 155 -6.22 0.78 21.31
N LEU A 156 -6.01 0.70 20.00
CA LEU A 156 -5.26 -0.40 19.35
C LEU A 156 -3.79 -0.45 19.75
N ILE A 157 -3.19 0.68 20.09
CA ILE A 157 -1.80 0.75 20.56
C ILE A 157 -1.72 0.38 22.05
N SER A 158 -2.74 0.74 22.83
CA SER A 158 -2.77 0.54 24.29
C SER A 158 -3.05 -0.92 24.70
N SER A 159 -3.65 -1.71 23.80
CA SER A 159 -4.07 -3.09 24.07
C SER A 159 -2.96 -4.15 23.92
N THR A 160 -1.69 -3.75 23.89
CA THR A 160 -0.49 -4.61 23.79
C THR A 160 0.47 -4.37 24.92
#